data_AF-A0A4Q0YSK7-F1
#
_entry.id   AF-A0A4Q0YSK7-F1
#
_cell.length_a   1.000
_cell.length_b   1.000
_cell.length_c   1.000
_cell.angle_alpha   90.00
_cell.angle_beta   90.00
_cell.angle_gamma   90.00
#
_symmetry.space_group_name_H-M   'P 1'
#
loop_
_entity.id
_entity.type
_entity.pdbx_description
1 polymer ?
#
loop_
_entity_poly.entity_id
_entity_poly.type
_entity_poly.pdbx_seq_one_letter_code
_entity_poly.pdbx_strand_id
1 'polypeptide(L)'
;MKLAGILLSTAMGLGAFSGSAAATEHNFGLGMGSNFNGVGAYYGMNVSDAMVYASAGCLALVQTSGNDFNSDCGVGAGYLNTALLFPGEGKHAVGVHVGSGYNTVNDDSEFQVFVAPQYVYYVNGQNKPGAQFGGSVMLAETDGDIVESLMLNMGYQF
;
A
#
# COMPACT_ATOMS: atom_id res chain seq x y z
N MET A 1 -23.15 34.43 11.63
CA MET A 1 -24.19 33.39 11.48
C MET A 1 -23.58 32.08 11.96
N LYS A 2 -24.21 31.44 12.95
CA LYS A 2 -23.78 30.16 13.51
C LYS A 2 -24.21 29.04 12.54
N LEU A 3 -23.27 28.22 12.09
CA LEU A 3 -23.56 26.89 11.54
C LEU A 3 -22.95 25.88 12.50
N ALA A 4 -23.84 25.27 13.26
CA ALA A 4 -23.58 24.22 14.20
C ALA A 4 -23.61 22.87 13.45
N GLY A 5 -22.78 21.94 13.91
CA GLY A 5 -23.11 20.52 13.99
C GLY A 5 -23.16 19.73 12.69
N ILE A 6 -22.04 19.13 12.32
CA ILE A 6 -22.02 17.77 11.78
C ILE A 6 -20.93 16.98 12.52
N LEU A 7 -21.30 16.50 13.71
CA LEU A 7 -20.63 15.41 14.41
C LEU A 7 -21.53 14.19 14.14
N LEU A 8 -21.21 13.44 13.09
CA LEU A 8 -21.93 12.23 12.71
C LEU A 8 -20.93 11.11 12.41
N SER A 9 -20.52 10.45 13.49
CA SER A 9 -20.43 8.99 13.59
C SER A 9 -20.12 8.19 12.30
N THR A 10 -18.84 7.93 12.06
CA THR A 10 -18.38 6.77 11.27
C THR A 10 -17.61 5.81 12.18
N ALA A 11 -18.31 5.35 13.22
CA ALA A 11 -17.88 4.26 14.10
C ALA A 11 -18.87 3.11 13.93
N MET A 12 -18.82 2.43 12.78
CA MET A 12 -19.53 1.17 12.53
C MET A 12 -18.93 0.52 11.29
N GLY A 13 -18.23 -0.60 11.45
CA GLY A 13 -17.88 -1.45 10.30
C GLY A 13 -16.56 -2.22 10.31
N LEU A 14 -15.84 -2.40 11.43
CA LEU A 14 -14.78 -3.43 11.52
C LEU A 14 -15.12 -4.48 12.60
N GLY A 15 -16.35 -4.99 12.54
CA GLY A 15 -16.77 -6.16 13.30
C GLY A 15 -16.92 -7.35 12.36
N ALA A 16 -15.84 -8.12 12.16
CA ALA A 16 -15.82 -9.57 11.88
C ALA A 16 -14.45 -10.00 11.30
N PHE A 17 -13.37 -9.84 12.07
CA PHE A 17 -12.16 -10.66 11.90
C PHE A 17 -11.99 -11.53 13.15
N SER A 18 -13.00 -12.34 13.46
CA SER A 18 -12.85 -13.47 14.39
C SER A 18 -12.46 -14.70 13.59
N GLY A 19 -11.29 -14.65 12.96
CA GLY A 19 -10.59 -15.83 12.48
C GLY A 19 -9.71 -16.34 13.61
N SER A 20 -9.80 -17.63 13.92
CA SER A 20 -8.89 -18.33 14.82
C SER A 20 -7.45 -17.88 14.59
N ALA A 21 -6.70 -17.64 15.67
CA ALA A 21 -5.25 -17.41 15.64
C ALA A 21 -4.52 -18.64 15.07
N ALA A 22 -4.60 -18.80 13.74
CA ALA A 22 -3.64 -19.57 12.97
C ALA A 22 -2.31 -18.83 13.09
N ALA A 23 -1.22 -19.59 13.23
CA ALA A 23 0.13 -19.07 13.41
C ALA A 23 0.34 -17.82 12.54
N THR A 24 0.42 -16.65 13.17
CA THR A 24 0.60 -15.38 12.48
C THR A 24 2.06 -15.34 12.05
N GLU A 25 2.31 -15.76 10.82
CA GLU A 25 3.62 -15.58 10.20
C GLU A 25 3.73 -14.11 9.81
N HIS A 26 4.71 -13.46 10.41
CA HIS A 26 5.03 -12.06 10.16
C HIS A 26 6.07 -11.99 9.05
N ASN A 27 5.87 -11.09 8.11
CA ASN A 27 6.85 -10.82 7.05
C ASN A 27 7.25 -9.36 7.08
N PHE A 28 8.47 -9.09 6.66
CA PHE A 28 8.94 -7.75 6.42
C PHE A 28 9.48 -7.65 5.00
N GLY A 29 9.18 -6.58 4.29
CA GLY A 29 9.67 -6.40 2.93
C GLY A 29 10.34 -5.05 2.72
N LEU A 30 11.28 -5.02 1.78
CA LEU A 30 11.90 -3.80 1.27
C LEU A 30 11.79 -3.77 -0.25
N GLY A 31 11.52 -2.61 -0.83
CA GLY A 31 11.36 -2.50 -2.26
C GLY A 31 10.82 -1.17 -2.75
N MET A 32 10.26 -1.20 -3.95
CA MET A 32 9.60 -0.10 -4.61
C MET A 32 8.24 -0.51 -5.16
N GLY A 33 7.28 0.41 -5.16
CA GLY A 33 5.93 0.21 -5.68
C GLY A 33 4.84 0.57 -4.68
N SER A 34 3.58 0.27 -5.01
CA SER A 34 2.43 0.63 -4.17
C SER A 34 2.44 -0.09 -2.84
N ASN A 35 2.79 -1.37 -2.84
CA ASN A 35 2.96 -2.16 -1.61
C ASN A 35 4.10 -1.67 -0.69
N PHE A 36 4.98 -0.79 -1.16
CA PHE A 36 6.02 -0.14 -0.36
C PHE A 36 5.76 1.38 -0.18
N ASN A 37 4.61 1.88 -0.64
CA ASN A 37 4.25 3.30 -0.67
C ASN A 37 5.35 4.17 -1.33
N GLY A 38 5.80 3.75 -2.52
CA GLY A 38 6.98 4.32 -3.19
C GLY A 38 8.21 3.43 -2.98
N VAL A 39 9.37 4.01 -2.69
CA VAL A 39 10.56 3.27 -2.24
C VAL A 39 10.53 3.18 -0.72
N GLY A 40 10.46 1.97 -0.17
CA GLY A 40 10.21 1.82 1.26
C GLY A 40 10.16 0.38 1.74
N ALA A 41 9.39 0.22 2.81
CA ALA A 41 9.25 -1.03 3.54
C ALA A 41 7.80 -1.35 3.81
N TYR A 42 7.51 -2.63 4.07
CA TYR A 42 6.24 -3.04 4.66
C TYR A 42 6.44 -4.08 5.76
N TYR A 43 5.46 -4.15 6.65
CA TYR A 43 5.29 -5.19 7.64
C TYR A 43 3.94 -5.87 7.41
N GLY A 44 3.97 -7.19 7.21
CA GLY A 44 2.81 -8.00 6.85
C GLY A 44 2.50 -9.09 7.86
N MET A 45 1.23 -9.45 7.96
CA MET A 45 0.72 -10.56 8.76
C MET A 45 -0.05 -11.50 7.84
N ASN A 46 0.41 -12.75 7.75
CA ASN A 46 -0.27 -13.78 6.99
C ASN A 46 -1.40 -14.41 7.81
N VAL A 47 -2.56 -14.54 7.17
CA VAL A 47 -3.74 -15.27 7.65
C VAL A 47 -4.15 -16.22 6.53
N SER A 48 -3.66 -17.45 6.60
CA SER A 48 -3.86 -18.48 5.58
C SER A 48 -3.36 -18.03 4.18
N ASP A 49 -4.26 -17.81 3.23
CA ASP A 49 -3.95 -17.37 1.86
C ASP A 49 -3.93 -15.84 1.71
N ALA A 50 -4.16 -15.10 2.79
CA ALA A 50 -4.21 -13.64 2.78
C ALA A 50 -3.06 -13.03 3.57
N MET A 51 -2.58 -11.87 3.13
CA MET A 51 -1.66 -11.01 3.88
C MET A 51 -2.30 -9.63 4.06
N VAL A 52 -2.37 -9.17 5.29
CA VAL A 52 -2.66 -7.77 5.61
C VAL A 52 -1.34 -7.11 5.98
N TYR A 53 -1.04 -5.95 5.43
CA TYR A 53 0.23 -5.28 5.67
C TYR A 53 0.08 -3.78 5.85
N ALA A 54 1.04 -3.18 6.54
CA ALA A 54 1.26 -1.73 6.61
C ALA A 54 2.59 -1.40 5.94
N SER A 55 2.67 -0.29 5.23
CA SER A 55 3.86 0.15 4.52
C SER A 55 4.20 1.60 4.80
N ALA A 56 5.47 1.94 4.64
CA ALA A 56 5.98 3.30 4.70
C ALA A 56 7.11 3.45 3.69
N GLY A 57 7.11 4.56 2.96
CA GLY A 57 8.05 4.80 1.88
C GLY A 57 7.93 6.21 1.33
N CYS A 58 8.74 6.50 0.32
CA CYS A 58 8.74 7.81 -0.34
C CYS A 58 8.55 7.66 -1.86
N LEU A 59 7.63 8.44 -2.42
CA LEU A 59 7.20 8.36 -3.82
C LEU A 59 8.18 9.04 -4.79
N ALA A 60 8.92 10.05 -4.31
CA ALA A 60 9.91 10.73 -5.12
C ALA A 60 11.13 11.18 -4.30
N LEU A 61 12.32 11.02 -4.88
CA LEU A 61 13.52 11.77 -4.54
C LEU A 61 13.70 12.80 -5.67
N VAL A 62 12.99 13.92 -5.61
CA VAL A 62 13.12 14.95 -6.64
C VAL A 62 14.31 15.83 -6.30
N GLN A 63 15.31 15.83 -7.18
CA GLN A 63 16.43 16.75 -7.10
C GLN A 63 15.97 18.09 -7.69
N THR A 64 15.58 19.03 -6.83
CA THR A 64 15.25 20.39 -7.27
C THR A 64 16.53 21.09 -7.71
N SER A 65 16.43 21.93 -8.75
CA SER A 65 17.53 22.68 -9.39
C SER A 65 18.21 23.67 -8.42
N GLY A 66 18.93 23.18 -7.41
CA GLY A 66 19.46 24.00 -6.33
C GLY A 66 20.10 23.28 -5.15
N ASN A 67 20.26 21.94 -5.17
CA ASN A 67 20.77 21.09 -4.07
C ASN A 67 19.81 20.81 -2.89
N ASP A 68 18.54 21.19 -2.98
CA ASP A 68 17.55 20.80 -1.98
C ASP A 68 16.94 19.44 -2.31
N PHE A 69 17.13 18.48 -1.40
CA PHE A 69 16.48 17.18 -1.43
C PHE A 69 15.09 17.30 -0.83
N ASN A 70 14.08 17.11 -1.65
CA ASN A 70 12.72 16.98 -1.16
C ASN A 70 12.25 15.53 -1.30
N SER A 71 11.65 15.00 -0.24
CA SER A 71 11.22 13.61 -0.16
C SER A 71 9.77 13.53 0.24
N ASP A 72 8.92 13.18 -0.72
CA ASP A 72 7.50 12.96 -0.50
C ASP A 72 7.31 11.57 0.11
N CYS A 73 7.26 11.53 1.44
CA CYS A 73 7.09 10.29 2.19
C CYS A 73 5.67 10.12 2.70
N GLY A 74 5.33 8.87 2.97
CA GLY A 74 3.98 8.51 3.32
C GLY A 74 3.86 7.12 3.89
N VAL A 75 2.62 6.78 4.24
CA VAL A 75 2.26 5.49 4.83
C VAL A 75 1.05 4.92 4.12
N GLY A 76 0.94 3.60 4.14
CA GLY A 76 -0.22 2.91 3.60
C GLY A 76 -0.47 1.58 4.28
N ALA A 77 -1.56 0.94 3.86
CA ALA A 77 -1.91 -0.40 4.27
C ALA A 77 -2.53 -1.14 3.08
N GLY A 78 -2.47 -2.46 3.10
CA GLY A 78 -3.05 -3.24 2.02
C GLY A 78 -3.40 -4.65 2.39
N TYR A 79 -4.07 -5.28 1.45
CA TYR A 79 -4.52 -6.65 1.49
C TYR A 79 -4.08 -7.34 0.21
N LEU A 80 -3.51 -8.54 0.33
CA LEU A 80 -3.12 -9.42 -0.76
C LEU A 80 -3.65 -10.82 -0.49
N ASN A 81 -4.13 -11.52 -1.52
CA ASN A 81 -4.65 -12.86 -1.38
C ASN A 81 -4.25 -13.75 -2.57
N THR A 82 -3.70 -14.92 -2.28
CA THR A 82 -3.22 -15.88 -3.29
C THR A 82 -4.30 -16.81 -3.85
N ALA A 83 -5.42 -16.96 -3.15
CA ALA A 83 -6.53 -17.84 -3.55
C ALA A 83 -7.55 -17.18 -4.48
N LEU A 84 -7.51 -15.85 -4.67
CA LEU A 84 -8.53 -15.13 -5.46
C LEU A 84 -8.50 -15.45 -6.96
N LEU A 85 -7.32 -15.61 -7.56
CA LEU A 85 -7.18 -15.90 -9.00
C LEU A 85 -6.53 -17.27 -9.28
N PHE A 86 -5.60 -17.71 -8.44
CA PHE A 86 -4.78 -18.91 -8.66
C PHE A 86 -4.73 -19.78 -7.39
N PRO A 87 -5.86 -20.41 -7.01
CA PRO A 87 -5.95 -21.17 -5.77
C PRO A 87 -4.95 -22.33 -5.75
N GLY A 88 -4.23 -22.47 -4.63
CA GLY A 88 -3.29 -23.56 -4.38
C GLY A 88 -1.85 -23.31 -4.85
N GLU A 89 -1.58 -22.25 -5.62
CA GLU A 89 -0.20 -21.96 -6.08
C GLU A 89 0.63 -21.16 -5.07
N GLY A 90 -0.01 -20.29 -4.29
CA GLY A 90 0.65 -19.49 -3.24
C GLY A 90 1.67 -18.45 -3.72
N LYS A 91 1.85 -18.30 -5.03
CA LYS A 91 2.80 -17.36 -5.65
C LYS A 91 2.16 -16.13 -6.24
N HIS A 92 0.90 -16.22 -6.66
CA HIS A 92 0.20 -15.17 -7.37
C HIS A 92 -0.82 -14.53 -6.43
N ALA A 93 -0.55 -13.32 -5.96
CA ALA A 93 -1.46 -12.59 -5.09
C ALA A 93 -2.11 -11.42 -5.82
N VAL A 94 -3.38 -11.17 -5.54
CA VAL A 94 -4.07 -9.95 -5.92
C VAL A 94 -4.70 -9.29 -4.71
N GLY A 95 -4.89 -7.98 -4.81
CA GLY A 95 -5.63 -7.26 -3.81
C GLY A 95 -5.55 -5.76 -4.01
N VAL A 96 -5.53 -5.03 -2.90
CA VAL A 96 -5.65 -3.59 -2.90
C VAL A 96 -4.71 -2.98 -1.87
N HIS A 97 -4.14 -1.84 -2.23
CA HIS A 97 -3.40 -0.97 -1.33
C HIS A 97 -4.13 0.36 -1.19
N VAL A 98 -4.10 0.94 0.00
CA VAL A 98 -4.51 2.32 0.25
C VAL A 98 -3.32 3.02 0.88
N GLY A 99 -2.86 4.07 0.22
CA GLY A 99 -1.69 4.82 0.64
C GLY A 99 -2.00 6.30 0.78
N SER A 100 -1.11 6.98 1.48
CA SER A 100 -1.12 8.43 1.60
C SER A 100 0.31 8.95 1.56
N GLY A 101 0.46 10.22 1.20
CA GLY A 101 1.75 10.89 1.16
C GLY A 101 1.55 12.40 1.24
N TYR A 102 2.61 13.09 1.65
CA TYR A 102 2.69 14.54 1.51
C TYR A 102 3.34 14.84 0.18
N ASN A 103 2.68 15.63 -0.66
CA ASN A 103 3.29 16.20 -1.85
C ASN A 103 3.85 17.57 -1.47
N THR A 104 5.13 17.78 -1.71
CA THR A 104 5.83 19.02 -1.38
C THR A 104 6.39 19.72 -2.61
N VAL A 105 6.05 19.25 -3.82
CA VAL A 105 6.61 19.74 -5.09
C VAL A 105 6.15 21.16 -5.44
N ASN A 106 5.06 21.67 -4.84
CA ASN A 106 4.46 22.98 -5.19
C ASN A 106 4.27 23.96 -4.01
N ASP A 107 5.02 23.84 -2.91
CA ASP A 107 4.88 24.68 -1.68
C ASP A 107 3.51 24.60 -0.95
N ASP A 108 2.49 24.04 -1.58
CA ASP A 108 1.24 23.64 -0.96
C ASP A 108 1.42 22.21 -0.44
N SER A 109 1.56 22.08 0.89
CA SER A 109 1.73 20.80 1.59
C SER A 109 0.42 20.03 1.62
N GLU A 110 0.04 19.49 0.46
CA GLU A 110 -1.22 18.79 0.29
C GLU A 110 -1.07 17.30 0.60
N PHE A 111 -1.93 16.84 1.50
CA PHE A 111 -2.06 15.44 1.84
C PHE A 111 -2.84 14.73 0.73
N GLN A 112 -2.19 13.80 0.04
CA GLN A 112 -2.81 13.01 -1.01
C GLN A 112 -3.09 11.58 -0.53
N VAL A 113 -4.25 11.05 -0.89
CA VAL A 113 -4.64 9.65 -0.66
C VAL A 113 -4.82 8.96 -2.00
N PHE A 114 -4.40 7.71 -2.09
CA PHE A 114 -4.59 6.90 -3.28
C PHE A 114 -5.03 5.48 -2.93
N VAL A 115 -5.73 4.87 -3.87
CA VAL A 115 -6.10 3.45 -3.84
C VAL A 115 -5.44 2.77 -5.02
N ALA A 116 -4.85 1.60 -4.80
CA ALA A 116 -4.13 0.86 -5.83
C ALA A 116 -4.50 -0.62 -5.83
N PRO A 117 -5.45 -1.05 -6.67
CA PRO A 117 -5.59 -2.45 -7.05
C PRO A 117 -4.26 -2.95 -7.62
N GLN A 118 -3.85 -4.13 -7.20
CA GLN A 118 -2.50 -4.63 -7.48
C GLN A 118 -2.45 -6.14 -7.64
N TYR A 119 -1.43 -6.57 -8.37
CA TYR A 119 -1.00 -7.95 -8.51
C TYR A 119 0.47 -8.06 -8.08
N VAL A 120 0.79 -9.11 -7.32
CA VAL A 120 2.15 -9.40 -6.85
C VAL A 120 2.44 -10.88 -7.05
N TYR A 121 3.58 -11.17 -7.67
CA TYR A 121 4.15 -12.50 -7.81
C TYR A 121 5.31 -12.69 -6.83
N TYR A 122 5.22 -13.74 -6.02
CA TYR A 122 6.24 -14.17 -5.05
C TYR A 122 7.03 -15.35 -5.61
N VAL A 123 8.33 -15.20 -5.81
CA VAL A 123 9.17 -16.26 -6.42
C VAL A 123 9.13 -17.57 -5.61
N ASN A 124 9.17 -17.43 -4.29
CA ASN A 124 9.21 -18.56 -3.34
C ASN A 124 7.84 -18.84 -2.68
N GLY A 125 6.81 -18.06 -3.00
CA GLY A 125 5.50 -18.05 -2.35
C GLY A 125 5.36 -16.96 -1.28
N GLN A 126 4.12 -16.50 -1.02
CA GLN A 126 3.81 -15.36 -0.15
C GLN A 126 4.28 -15.52 1.31
N ASN A 127 4.48 -16.75 1.78
CA ASN A 127 4.84 -17.03 3.17
C ASN A 127 6.33 -17.40 3.34
N LYS A 128 7.17 -17.05 2.36
CA LYS A 128 8.60 -17.39 2.38
C LYS A 128 9.46 -16.20 1.98
N PRO A 129 10.69 -16.11 2.53
CA PRO A 129 11.65 -15.12 2.08
C PRO A 129 11.91 -15.26 0.57
N GLY A 130 11.95 -14.15 -0.16
CA GLY A 130 12.17 -14.18 -1.59
C GLY A 130 11.89 -12.87 -2.30
N ALA A 131 12.31 -12.81 -3.56
CA ALA A 131 11.99 -11.70 -4.44
C ALA A 131 10.50 -11.71 -4.80
N GLN A 132 9.96 -10.51 -4.98
CA GLN A 132 8.58 -10.28 -5.41
C GLN A 132 8.54 -9.22 -6.52
N PHE A 133 7.64 -9.40 -7.48
CA PHE A 133 7.45 -8.47 -8.61
C PHE A 133 5.97 -8.35 -8.96
N GLY A 134 5.54 -7.24 -9.52
CA GLY A 134 4.15 -7.05 -9.86
C GLY A 134 3.84 -5.67 -10.40
N GLY A 135 2.59 -5.29 -10.34
CA GLY A 135 2.13 -4.00 -10.79
C GLY A 135 0.81 -3.61 -10.17
N SER A 136 0.52 -2.32 -10.24
CA SER A 136 -0.69 -1.72 -9.68
C SER A 136 -1.15 -0.55 -10.53
N VAL A 137 -2.46 -0.31 -10.49
CA VAL A 137 -3.07 0.90 -11.04
C VAL A 137 -3.38 1.81 -9.85
N MET A 138 -2.68 2.92 -9.72
CA MET A 138 -2.95 3.92 -8.68
C MET A 138 -4.05 4.86 -9.14
N LEU A 139 -5.03 5.07 -8.28
CA LEU A 139 -6.12 6.01 -8.44
C LEU A 139 -6.02 7.03 -7.29
N ALA A 140 -5.79 8.29 -7.62
CA ALA A 140 -5.70 9.39 -6.65
C ALA A 140 -6.64 10.52 -7.07
N GLU A 141 -7.20 11.23 -6.09
CA GLU A 141 -7.92 12.48 -6.35
C GLU A 141 -6.94 13.65 -6.30
N THR A 142 -6.96 14.49 -7.32
CA THR A 142 -6.19 15.74 -7.41
C THR A 142 -7.11 16.80 -7.98
N ASP A 143 -7.33 17.89 -7.24
CA ASP A 143 -8.18 19.01 -7.67
C ASP A 143 -9.61 18.64 -8.12
N GLY A 144 -10.16 17.54 -7.58
CA GLY A 144 -11.49 17.04 -7.92
C GLY A 144 -11.54 16.11 -9.14
N ASP A 145 -10.40 15.84 -9.79
CA ASP A 145 -10.26 14.87 -10.87
C ASP A 145 -9.57 13.59 -10.36
N ILE A 146 -9.96 12.44 -10.91
CA ILE A 146 -9.29 11.16 -10.65
C ILE A 146 -8.11 11.03 -11.61
N VAL A 147 -6.91 10.96 -11.05
CA VAL A 147 -5.67 10.70 -11.78
C VAL A 147 -5.32 9.22 -11.66
N GLU A 148 -5.08 8.59 -12.82
CA GLU A 148 -4.69 7.20 -12.93
C GLU A 148 -3.20 7.08 -13.29
N SER A 149 -2.48 6.19 -12.60
CA SER A 149 -1.06 5.92 -12.89
C SER A 149 -0.74 4.43 -12.79
N LEU A 150 0.22 3.96 -13.58
CA LEU A 150 0.73 2.59 -13.50
C LEU A 150 2.01 2.56 -12.68
N MET A 151 2.05 1.70 -11.67
CA MET A 151 3.22 1.53 -10.82
C MET A 151 3.69 0.07 -10.82
N LEU A 152 4.97 -0.13 -11.10
CA LEU A 152 5.64 -1.43 -10.96
C LEU A 152 5.98 -1.68 -9.50
N ASN A 153 5.76 -2.91 -9.06
CA ASN A 153 6.07 -3.37 -7.72
C ASN A 153 7.28 -4.30 -7.79
N MET A 154 8.35 -4.04 -7.07
CA MET A 154 9.55 -4.88 -7.04
C MET A 154 10.20 -4.82 -5.66
N GLY A 155 10.58 -5.95 -5.09
CA GLY A 155 11.25 -5.96 -3.80
C GLY A 155 11.65 -7.35 -3.32
N TYR A 156 12.03 -7.41 -2.06
CA TYR A 156 12.37 -8.64 -1.36
C TYR A 156 11.59 -8.71 -0.05
N GLN A 157 10.97 -9.86 0.20
CA GLN A 157 10.32 -10.21 1.46
C GLN A 157 11.25 -11.11 2.29
N PHE A 158 11.31 -10.85 3.59
CA PHE A 158 12.02 -11.62 4.61
C PHE A 158 11.01 -12.33 5.52
#